data_AF-A0A946XYM8-F1
#
_entry.id   AF-A0A946XYM8-F1
#
_cell.length_a   1.000
_cell.length_b   1.000
_cell.length_c   1.000
_cell.angle_alpha   90.00
_cell.angle_beta   90.00
_cell.angle_gamma   90.00
#
_symmetry.space_group_name_H-M   'P 1'
#
loop_
_entity.id
_entity.type
_entity.pdbx_description
1 polymer ?
#
loop_
_entity_poly.entity_id
_entity_poly.type
_entity_poly.pdbx_seq_one_letter_code
_entity_poly.pdbx_strand_id
1 'polypeptide(L)'
;IVFGSQAREEQTARTDQDNGLILERKARDEEARYFERLSTFVCDGLDQLGYVYCPGEVMALNSKWRVSLAKWKRHFDGWIDEPEPKSVMHSSIFFDMRCVHGDAGLVAELLDYATKRAKENRIFRRFMAANVLKHRPPIGFFRRFVQEDDGSHSEGLNLKHRGIVPITDLVRMRALEGGISRPNTFRRIELAAAAGIMNEDDASSLRDALILINRIRLTYQAEQLAAGQQPTNFVPPDELSPLMRRNLKAAFMLVKEAQEALALRYQVH
;
A
#
# COMPACT_ATOMS: atom_id res chain seq x y z
N ILE A 1 -6.95 5.93 -13.87
CA ILE A 1 -7.02 5.40 -12.49
C ILE A 1 -5.68 5.58 -11.81
N VAL A 2 -5.66 5.61 -10.49
CA VAL A 2 -4.43 5.64 -9.69
C VAL A 2 -4.36 4.44 -8.76
N PHE A 3 -3.15 4.11 -8.32
CA PHE A 3 -2.90 3.01 -7.39
C PHE A 3 -2.17 3.44 -6.12
N GLY A 4 -1.96 2.48 -5.22
CA GLY A 4 -1.06 2.65 -4.08
C GLY A 4 -1.47 3.83 -3.19
N SER A 5 -0.48 4.57 -2.70
CA SER A 5 -0.73 5.68 -1.75
C SER A 5 -1.63 6.78 -2.33
N GLN A 6 -1.59 7.00 -3.65
CA GLN A 6 -2.47 7.97 -4.32
C GLN A 6 -3.93 7.52 -4.30
N ALA A 7 -4.17 6.22 -4.54
CA ALA A 7 -5.51 5.65 -4.46
C ALA A 7 -6.06 5.68 -3.04
N ARG A 8 -5.20 5.45 -2.04
CA ARG A 8 -5.56 5.50 -0.63
C ARG A 8 -5.73 6.91 -0.09
N GLU A 9 -5.28 7.94 -0.82
CA GLU A 9 -5.25 9.34 -0.35
C GLU A 9 -4.34 9.51 0.88
N GLU A 10 -3.21 8.81 0.87
CA GLU A 10 -2.24 8.71 1.97
C GLU A 10 -0.83 9.14 1.54
N GLN A 11 -0.74 10.02 0.56
CA GLN A 11 0.52 10.53 0.03
C GLN A 11 1.19 11.49 1.04
N THR A 12 2.53 11.55 0.99
CA THR A 12 3.32 12.52 1.77
C THR A 12 4.32 13.23 0.86
N ALA A 13 5.28 13.99 1.43
CA ALA A 13 6.19 14.87 0.70
C ALA A 13 6.97 14.24 -0.47
N ARG A 14 7.24 12.93 -0.43
CA ARG A 14 7.91 12.18 -1.51
C ARG A 14 6.98 11.08 -2.02
N THR A 15 6.35 11.33 -3.15
CA THR A 15 5.42 10.40 -3.81
C THR A 15 5.85 10.13 -5.24
N ASP A 16 5.83 8.87 -5.61
CA ASP A 16 5.81 8.42 -7.00
C ASP A 16 4.40 8.56 -7.58
N GLN A 17 4.30 8.38 -8.90
CA GLN A 17 3.04 8.25 -9.62
C GLN A 17 2.75 6.79 -9.98
N ASP A 18 1.73 6.21 -9.34
CA ASP A 18 1.18 4.91 -9.71
C ASP A 18 -0.16 5.10 -10.42
N ASN A 19 -0.21 4.83 -11.72
CA ASN A 19 -1.41 5.08 -12.52
C ASN A 19 -1.60 4.09 -13.67
N GLY A 20 -2.82 4.08 -14.23
CA GLY A 20 -3.19 3.20 -15.33
C GLY A 20 -4.49 3.63 -16.00
N LEU A 21 -4.86 2.92 -17.07
CA LEU A 21 -6.12 3.09 -17.79
C LEU A 21 -6.91 1.78 -17.79
N ILE A 22 -8.21 1.88 -17.51
CA ILE A 22 -9.18 0.82 -17.76
C ILE A 22 -9.96 1.26 -18.99
N LEU A 23 -9.82 0.51 -20.08
CA LEU A 23 -10.57 0.74 -21.30
C LEU A 23 -11.85 -0.10 -21.28
N GLU A 24 -12.97 0.42 -21.76
CA GLU A 24 -14.23 -0.33 -21.84
C GLU A 24 -14.05 -1.64 -22.63
N ARG A 25 -13.36 -1.56 -23.76
CA ARG A 25 -13.01 -2.68 -24.63
C ARG A 25 -11.55 -2.66 -25.03
N LYS A 26 -11.09 -3.71 -25.72
CA LYS A 26 -9.77 -3.70 -26.34
C LYS A 26 -9.70 -2.53 -27.34
N ALA A 27 -8.66 -1.70 -27.19
CA ALA A 27 -8.39 -0.62 -28.12
C ALA A 27 -7.99 -1.16 -29.50
N ARG A 28 -8.46 -0.50 -30.55
CA ARG A 28 -7.91 -0.61 -31.91
C ARG A 28 -6.57 0.09 -31.98
N ASP A 29 -5.77 -0.18 -33.00
CA ASP A 29 -4.39 0.32 -33.07
C ASP A 29 -4.27 1.86 -33.04
N GLU A 30 -5.22 2.58 -33.65
CA GLU A 30 -5.27 4.04 -33.58
C GLU A 30 -5.62 4.56 -32.18
N GLU A 31 -6.59 3.91 -31.52
CA GLU A 31 -6.99 4.22 -30.14
C GLU A 31 -5.85 3.91 -29.16
N ALA A 32 -5.15 2.79 -29.36
CA ALA A 32 -3.99 2.40 -28.56
C ALA A 32 -2.86 3.43 -28.66
N ARG A 33 -2.55 3.90 -29.89
CA ARG A 33 -1.59 4.98 -30.12
C ARG A 33 -2.02 6.30 -29.50
N TYR A 34 -3.31 6.61 -29.50
CA TYR A 34 -3.85 7.77 -28.80
C TYR A 34 -3.63 7.68 -27.28
N PHE A 35 -4.03 6.55 -26.66
CA PHE A 35 -3.87 6.35 -25.22
C PHE A 35 -2.41 6.30 -24.77
N GLU A 36 -1.52 5.80 -25.61
CA GLU A 36 -0.08 5.90 -25.39
C GLU A 36 0.39 7.35 -25.34
N ARG A 37 0.10 8.16 -26.37
CA ARG A 37 0.47 9.59 -26.39
C ARG A 37 -0.12 10.36 -25.20
N LEU A 38 -1.38 10.07 -24.85
CA LEU A 38 -2.03 10.66 -23.69
C LEU A 38 -1.30 10.28 -22.39
N SER A 39 -0.93 9.01 -22.25
CA SER A 39 -0.23 8.52 -21.05
C SER A 39 1.16 9.12 -20.92
N THR A 40 1.90 9.26 -22.03
CA THR A 40 3.18 9.98 -22.07
C THR A 40 3.00 11.43 -21.66
N PHE A 41 2.08 12.17 -22.29
CA PHE A 41 1.85 13.57 -21.94
C PHE A 41 1.53 13.76 -20.44
N VAL A 42 0.67 12.92 -19.87
CA VAL A 42 0.29 13.00 -18.45
C VAL A 42 1.44 12.61 -17.54
N CYS A 43 2.12 11.48 -17.79
CA CYS A 43 3.18 11.00 -16.90
C CYS A 43 4.40 11.94 -16.94
N ASP A 44 4.79 12.42 -18.11
CA ASP A 44 5.90 13.37 -18.28
C ASP A 44 5.57 14.71 -17.62
N GLY A 45 4.32 15.18 -17.74
CA GLY A 45 3.85 16.39 -17.07
C GLY A 45 3.86 16.26 -15.54
N LEU A 46 3.46 15.10 -15.00
CA LEU A 46 3.53 14.81 -13.57
C LEU A 46 4.98 14.76 -13.06
N ASP A 47 5.89 14.17 -13.83
CA ASP A 47 7.32 14.10 -13.49
C ASP A 47 7.94 15.51 -13.43
N GLN A 48 7.61 16.38 -14.40
CA GLN A 48 8.02 17.80 -14.40
C GLN A 48 7.49 18.58 -13.17
N LEU A 49 6.36 18.16 -12.60
CA LEU A 49 5.78 18.75 -11.38
C LEU A 49 6.34 18.12 -10.08
N GLY A 50 7.28 17.18 -10.18
CA GLY A 50 7.93 16.52 -9.03
C GLY A 50 7.29 15.20 -8.60
N TYR A 51 6.27 14.69 -9.31
CA TYR A 51 5.75 13.34 -9.13
C TYR A 51 6.58 12.36 -9.95
N VAL A 52 7.71 11.95 -9.39
CA VAL A 52 8.70 11.14 -10.12
C VAL A 52 8.11 9.85 -10.67
N TYR A 53 8.61 9.42 -11.82
CA TYR A 53 8.28 8.11 -12.38
C TYR A 53 8.38 6.98 -11.35
N CYS A 54 7.39 6.08 -11.36
CA CYS A 54 7.37 4.91 -10.50
C CYS A 54 8.52 3.95 -10.85
N PRO A 55 9.44 3.65 -9.90
CA PRO A 55 10.52 2.69 -10.13
C PRO A 55 10.02 1.26 -10.39
N GLY A 56 8.80 0.95 -9.96
CA GLY A 56 8.13 -0.34 -10.19
C GLY A 56 7.39 -0.45 -11.52
N GLU A 57 7.50 0.56 -12.39
CA GLU A 57 6.84 0.62 -13.70
C GLU A 57 5.30 0.47 -13.65
N VAL A 58 4.67 0.84 -12.52
CA VAL A 58 3.21 0.83 -12.34
C VAL A 58 2.60 2.13 -12.87
N MET A 59 2.77 2.39 -14.16
CA MET A 59 2.30 3.61 -14.82
C MET A 59 1.57 3.31 -16.11
N ALA A 60 0.69 4.21 -16.51
CA ALA A 60 0.04 4.15 -17.81
C ALA A 60 1.06 4.22 -18.95
N LEU A 61 2.32 4.64 -18.74
CA LEU A 61 3.40 4.49 -19.72
C LEU A 61 3.66 3.02 -20.13
N ASN A 62 3.39 2.06 -19.25
CA ASN A 62 3.50 0.64 -19.54
C ASN A 62 2.20 0.13 -20.17
N SER A 63 2.29 -0.48 -21.36
CA SER A 63 1.11 -1.01 -22.07
C SER A 63 0.36 -2.09 -21.29
N LYS A 64 1.01 -2.75 -20.32
CA LYS A 64 0.37 -3.69 -19.37
C LYS A 64 -0.73 -3.03 -18.53
N TRP A 65 -0.61 -1.74 -18.25
CA TRP A 65 -1.53 -0.99 -17.39
C TRP A 65 -2.46 -0.06 -18.19
N ARG A 66 -2.44 -0.15 -19.53
CA ARG A 66 -3.38 0.51 -20.45
C ARG A 66 -4.24 -0.51 -21.18
N VAL A 67 -5.07 -1.24 -20.43
CA VAL A 67 -5.77 -2.41 -20.97
C VAL A 67 -7.27 -2.36 -20.71
N SER A 68 -8.01 -3.21 -21.43
CA SER A 68 -9.46 -3.28 -21.26
C SER A 68 -9.86 -3.84 -19.91
N LEU A 69 -11.09 -3.53 -19.47
CA LEU A 69 -11.69 -4.09 -18.25
C LEU A 69 -11.60 -5.63 -18.24
N ALA A 70 -11.91 -6.28 -19.36
CA ALA A 70 -11.78 -7.73 -19.47
C ALA A 70 -10.34 -8.23 -19.29
N LYS A 71 -9.32 -7.47 -19.75
CA LYS A 71 -7.91 -7.82 -19.55
C LYS A 71 -7.47 -7.57 -18.11
N TRP A 72 -7.96 -6.51 -17.47
CA TRP A 72 -7.76 -6.25 -16.05
C TRP A 72 -8.35 -7.36 -15.16
N LYS A 73 -9.58 -7.82 -15.44
CA LYS A 73 -10.17 -8.99 -14.76
C LYS A 73 -9.26 -10.21 -14.87
N ARG A 74 -8.73 -10.50 -16.06
CA ARG A 74 -7.75 -11.59 -16.27
C ARG A 74 -6.44 -11.41 -15.51
N HIS A 75 -5.98 -10.17 -15.28
CA HIS A 75 -4.82 -9.93 -14.42
C HIS A 75 -5.11 -10.36 -12.98
N PHE A 76 -6.27 -9.97 -12.45
CA PHE A 76 -6.71 -10.44 -11.13
C PHE A 76 -6.91 -11.95 -11.07
N ASP A 77 -7.48 -12.56 -12.11
CA ASP A 77 -7.62 -14.03 -12.16
C ASP A 77 -6.26 -14.71 -12.05
N GLY A 78 -5.26 -14.28 -12.83
CA GLY A 78 -3.90 -14.82 -12.72
C GLY A 78 -3.29 -14.63 -11.34
N TRP A 79 -3.46 -13.46 -10.71
CA TRP A 79 -2.95 -13.21 -9.36
C TRP A 79 -3.65 -14.05 -8.28
N ILE A 80 -4.94 -14.33 -8.45
CA ILE A 80 -5.78 -15.00 -7.46
C ILE A 80 -5.73 -16.52 -7.60
N ASP A 81 -5.77 -17.03 -8.83
CA ASP A 81 -5.84 -18.48 -9.10
C ASP A 81 -4.45 -19.14 -9.09
N GLU A 82 -3.41 -18.41 -9.50
CA GLU A 82 -2.01 -18.87 -9.52
C GLU A 82 -1.11 -17.98 -8.63
N PRO A 83 -1.37 -17.94 -7.30
CA PRO A 83 -0.64 -17.05 -6.41
C PRO A 83 0.79 -17.54 -6.20
N GLU A 84 1.74 -16.93 -6.92
CA GLU A 84 3.16 -17.02 -6.61
C GLU A 84 3.60 -15.85 -5.71
N PRO A 85 4.63 -16.01 -4.86
CA PRO A 85 5.06 -14.96 -3.92
C PRO A 85 5.33 -13.59 -4.56
N LYS A 86 5.83 -13.56 -5.81
CA LYS A 86 6.09 -12.33 -6.57
C LYS A 86 4.80 -11.74 -7.14
N SER A 87 3.92 -12.58 -7.67
CA SER A 87 2.62 -12.18 -8.20
C SER A 87 1.72 -11.59 -7.12
N VAL A 88 1.73 -12.17 -5.92
CA VAL A 88 0.94 -11.70 -4.77
C VAL A 88 1.43 -10.33 -4.30
N MET A 89 2.75 -10.16 -4.16
CA MET A 89 3.35 -8.86 -3.82
C MET A 89 2.93 -7.79 -4.84
N HIS A 90 3.07 -8.09 -6.13
CA HIS A 90 2.67 -7.17 -7.20
C HIS A 90 1.15 -6.93 -7.25
N SER A 91 0.33 -7.92 -6.93
CA SER A 91 -1.14 -7.77 -6.95
C SER A 91 -1.67 -6.83 -5.87
N SER A 92 -0.97 -6.75 -4.73
CA SER A 92 -1.44 -6.03 -3.54
C SER A 92 -1.69 -4.54 -3.79
N ILE A 93 -0.85 -3.90 -4.61
CA ILE A 93 -0.99 -2.49 -4.97
C ILE A 93 -2.26 -2.23 -5.82
N PHE A 94 -2.69 -3.20 -6.63
CA PHE A 94 -3.86 -3.04 -7.50
C PHE A 94 -5.19 -3.17 -6.76
N PHE A 95 -5.20 -3.70 -5.53
CA PHE A 95 -6.36 -3.61 -4.64
C PHE A 95 -6.50 -2.22 -4.00
N ASP A 96 -5.47 -1.38 -4.09
CA ASP A 96 -5.57 0.03 -3.79
C ASP A 96 -5.80 0.77 -5.08
N MET A 97 -7.04 0.78 -5.59
CA MET A 97 -7.38 1.42 -6.85
C MET A 97 -8.45 2.47 -6.63
N ARG A 98 -8.31 3.62 -7.31
CA ARG A 98 -9.32 4.68 -7.30
C ARG A 98 -9.49 5.31 -8.68
N CYS A 99 -10.74 5.63 -9.02
CA CYS A 99 -11.02 6.45 -10.20
C CYS A 99 -10.65 7.91 -9.92
N VAL A 100 -9.86 8.50 -10.81
CA VAL A 100 -9.55 9.95 -10.80
C VAL A 100 -10.30 10.67 -11.91
N HIS A 101 -10.39 10.06 -13.08
CA HIS A 101 -11.07 10.61 -14.24
C HIS A 101 -11.59 9.48 -15.14
N GLY A 102 -12.66 9.77 -15.90
CA GLY A 102 -13.37 8.81 -16.74
C GLY A 102 -14.56 8.15 -16.04
N ASP A 103 -15.01 7.02 -16.57
CA ASP A 103 -16.15 6.27 -16.03
C ASP A 103 -15.78 5.52 -14.75
N ALA A 104 -16.33 5.97 -13.62
CA ALA A 104 -16.16 5.33 -12.33
C ALA A 104 -16.83 3.93 -12.25
N GLY A 105 -17.81 3.65 -13.12
CA GLY A 105 -18.48 2.35 -13.22
C GLY A 105 -17.51 1.22 -13.59
N LEU A 106 -16.59 1.46 -14.53
CA LEU A 106 -15.56 0.48 -14.90
C LEU A 106 -14.65 0.10 -13.72
N VAL A 107 -14.31 1.09 -12.88
CA VAL A 107 -13.48 0.87 -11.68
C VAL A 107 -14.26 0.12 -10.62
N ALA A 108 -15.53 0.50 -10.39
CA ALA A 108 -16.41 -0.17 -9.44
C ALA A 108 -16.63 -1.65 -9.82
N GLU A 109 -16.90 -1.93 -11.10
CA GLU A 109 -17.07 -3.30 -11.61
C GLU A 109 -15.80 -4.14 -11.44
N LEU A 110 -14.62 -3.56 -11.75
CA LEU A 110 -13.36 -4.27 -11.57
C LEU A 110 -13.05 -4.56 -10.09
N LEU A 111 -13.25 -3.57 -9.22
CA LEU A 111 -12.99 -3.70 -7.79
C LEU A 111 -13.94 -4.69 -7.14
N ASP A 112 -15.23 -4.67 -7.48
CA ASP A 112 -16.22 -5.63 -6.99
C ASP A 112 -15.83 -7.06 -7.40
N TYR A 113 -15.51 -7.25 -8.69
CA TYR A 113 -15.04 -8.53 -9.23
C TYR A 113 -13.82 -9.06 -8.48
N ALA A 114 -12.76 -8.25 -8.41
CA ALA A 114 -11.49 -8.64 -7.79
C ALA A 114 -11.65 -8.92 -6.30
N THR A 115 -12.40 -8.09 -5.60
CA THR A 115 -12.61 -8.20 -4.15
C THR A 115 -13.44 -9.44 -3.80
N LYS A 116 -14.50 -9.74 -4.57
CA LYS A 116 -15.30 -10.96 -4.41
C LYS A 116 -14.44 -12.20 -4.61
N ARG A 117 -13.65 -12.25 -5.68
CA ARG A 117 -12.74 -13.36 -5.98
C ARG A 117 -11.69 -13.56 -4.89
N ALA A 118 -11.07 -12.48 -4.41
CA ALA A 118 -10.10 -12.53 -3.31
C ALA A 118 -10.74 -13.01 -1.99
N LYS A 119 -11.99 -12.61 -1.72
CA LYS A 119 -12.77 -13.09 -0.55
C LYS A 119 -13.13 -14.57 -0.66
N GLU A 120 -13.38 -15.11 -1.83
CA GLU A 120 -13.76 -16.52 -1.99
C GLU A 120 -12.54 -17.45 -1.99
N ASN A 121 -11.38 -16.97 -2.48
CA ASN A 121 -10.19 -17.79 -2.62
C ASN A 121 -9.34 -17.86 -1.33
N ARG A 122 -9.47 -18.96 -0.58
CA ARG A 122 -8.70 -19.21 0.66
C ARG A 122 -7.19 -19.31 0.44
N ILE A 123 -6.75 -19.89 -0.69
CA ILE A 123 -5.32 -20.07 -0.99
C ILE A 123 -4.69 -18.70 -1.22
N PHE A 124 -5.31 -17.87 -2.07
CA PHE A 124 -4.88 -16.50 -2.31
C PHE A 124 -4.74 -15.70 -1.01
N ARG A 125 -5.73 -15.78 -0.10
CA ARG A 125 -5.65 -15.11 1.20
C ARG A 125 -4.49 -15.60 2.07
N ARG A 126 -4.15 -16.89 2.01
CA ARG A 126 -2.99 -17.44 2.73
C ARG A 126 -1.69 -16.84 2.18
N PHE A 127 -1.56 -16.73 0.87
CA PHE A 127 -0.41 -16.07 0.25
C PHE A 127 -0.36 -14.57 0.57
N MET A 128 -1.51 -13.88 0.55
CA MET A 128 -1.59 -12.48 0.98
C MET A 128 -1.15 -12.32 2.42
N ALA A 129 -1.62 -13.17 3.34
CA ALA A 129 -1.19 -13.16 4.74
C ALA A 129 0.32 -13.39 4.86
N ALA A 130 0.90 -14.37 4.14
CA ALA A 130 2.34 -14.57 4.11
C ALA A 130 3.10 -13.34 3.56
N ASN A 131 2.52 -12.61 2.58
CA ASN A 131 3.11 -11.38 2.07
C ASN A 131 3.10 -10.25 3.11
N VAL A 132 2.03 -10.11 3.90
CA VAL A 132 1.97 -9.14 5.03
C VAL A 132 3.15 -9.35 5.98
N LEU A 133 3.53 -10.60 6.25
CA LEU A 133 4.58 -10.94 7.20
C LEU A 133 6.01 -10.68 6.70
N LYS A 134 6.20 -10.31 5.43
CA LYS A 134 7.52 -9.94 4.87
C LYS A 134 7.99 -8.57 5.36
N HIS A 135 7.08 -7.62 5.59
CA HIS A 135 7.39 -6.31 6.13
C HIS A 135 7.09 -6.31 7.63
N ARG A 136 8.12 -6.42 8.47
CA ARG A 136 7.96 -6.48 9.93
C ARG A 136 8.36 -5.16 10.59
N PRO A 137 7.68 -4.72 11.65
CA PRO A 137 8.14 -3.57 12.43
C PRO A 137 9.57 -3.76 12.94
N PRO A 138 10.39 -2.70 13.04
CA PRO A 138 11.81 -2.79 13.37
C PRO A 138 11.99 -2.92 14.89
N ILE A 139 11.40 -3.95 15.49
CA ILE A 139 11.43 -4.21 16.93
C ILE A 139 11.93 -5.63 17.21
N GLY A 140 13.05 -5.70 17.94
CA GLY A 140 13.75 -6.93 18.24
C GLY A 140 13.40 -7.49 19.62
N PHE A 141 14.19 -8.46 20.07
CA PHE A 141 14.13 -8.96 21.43
C PHE A 141 14.33 -7.81 22.44
N PHE A 142 13.67 -7.86 23.60
CA PHE A 142 13.69 -6.81 24.62
C PHE A 142 13.20 -5.42 24.19
N ARG A 143 12.33 -5.32 23.17
CA ARG A 143 11.75 -4.02 22.70
C ARG A 143 12.82 -3.00 22.29
N ARG A 144 13.98 -3.48 21.84
CA ARG A 144 15.01 -2.64 21.22
C ARG A 144 14.67 -2.44 19.74
N PHE A 145 14.96 -1.26 19.23
CA PHE A 145 14.86 -1.06 17.79
C PHE A 145 15.90 -1.96 17.11
N VAL A 146 15.51 -2.57 16.00
CA VAL A 146 16.45 -3.28 15.13
C VAL A 146 16.78 -2.32 14.00
N GLN A 147 18.01 -1.84 14.02
CA GLN A 147 18.59 -1.11 12.90
C GLN A 147 19.06 -2.16 11.89
N GLU A 148 18.69 -2.02 10.63
CA GLU A 148 19.18 -2.90 9.58
C GLU A 148 20.49 -2.32 9.04
N ASP A 149 21.43 -3.22 8.80
CA ASP A 149 22.66 -2.96 8.06
C ASP A 149 22.30 -3.10 6.57
N ASP A 150 21.63 -2.10 6.00
CA ASP A 150 21.18 -2.11 4.59
C ASP A 150 22.31 -1.71 3.62
N GLY A 151 23.56 -1.67 4.10
CA GLY A 151 24.74 -1.24 3.35
C GLY A 151 24.74 0.26 3.06
N SER A 152 23.68 0.99 3.41
CA SER A 152 23.69 2.44 3.49
C SER A 152 24.08 2.81 4.92
N HIS A 153 25.00 3.74 5.09
CA HIS A 153 25.33 4.33 6.38
C HIS A 153 24.15 5.18 6.96
N SER A 154 22.89 4.82 6.71
CA SER A 154 21.73 5.58 7.18
C SER A 154 21.40 5.22 8.62
N GLU A 155 21.62 6.18 9.52
CA GLU A 155 21.45 6.01 10.97
C GLU A 155 19.97 6.13 11.41
N GLY A 156 19.02 5.42 10.79
CA GLY A 156 17.60 5.65 11.09
C GLY A 156 16.61 4.51 10.86
N LEU A 157 15.42 4.65 11.45
CA LEU A 157 14.29 3.73 11.25
C LEU A 157 13.51 4.13 10.00
N ASN A 158 13.39 3.22 9.04
CA ASN A 158 12.55 3.43 7.87
C ASN A 158 11.05 3.35 8.21
N LEU A 159 10.46 4.47 8.62
CA LEU A 159 9.07 4.53 9.09
C LEU A 159 8.03 4.22 7.99
N LYS A 160 8.39 4.38 6.71
CA LYS A 160 7.53 3.98 5.59
C LYS A 160 7.47 2.46 5.50
N HIS A 161 8.59 1.81 5.21
CA HIS A 161 8.62 0.37 4.92
C HIS A 161 8.46 -0.51 6.16
N ARG A 162 8.82 -0.01 7.34
CA ARG A 162 8.78 -0.78 8.59
C ARG A 162 7.68 -0.32 9.56
N GLY A 163 7.02 0.81 9.29
CA GLY A 163 5.92 1.30 10.14
C GLY A 163 4.59 1.30 9.41
N ILE A 164 4.49 2.09 8.34
CA ILE A 164 3.25 2.31 7.60
C ILE A 164 2.87 1.08 6.77
N VAL A 165 3.80 0.57 5.95
CA VAL A 165 3.53 -0.57 5.04
C VAL A 165 2.96 -1.78 5.79
N PRO A 166 3.55 -2.24 6.91
CA PRO A 166 3.00 -3.35 7.69
C PRO A 166 1.53 -3.16 8.12
N ILE A 167 1.15 -1.93 8.53
CA ILE A 167 -0.24 -1.62 8.88
C ILE A 167 -1.13 -1.64 7.64
N THR A 168 -0.73 -0.97 6.56
CA THR A 168 -1.54 -0.90 5.34
C THR A 168 -1.76 -2.28 4.72
N ASP A 169 -0.74 -3.13 4.72
CA ASP A 169 -0.80 -4.49 4.21
C ASP A 169 -1.71 -5.37 5.06
N LEU A 170 -1.57 -5.29 6.39
CA LEU A 170 -2.43 -6.00 7.33
C LEU A 170 -3.89 -5.58 7.18
N VAL A 171 -4.16 -4.28 7.18
CA VAL A 171 -5.52 -3.73 7.05
C VAL A 171 -6.13 -4.09 5.68
N ARG A 172 -5.36 -4.03 4.59
CA ARG A 172 -5.81 -4.48 3.26
C ARG A 172 -6.20 -5.94 3.29
N MET A 173 -5.38 -6.78 3.90
CA MET A 173 -5.65 -8.21 4.05
C MET A 173 -6.97 -8.43 4.82
N ARG A 174 -7.16 -7.77 5.97
CA ARG A 174 -8.42 -7.85 6.74
C ARG A 174 -9.62 -7.35 5.92
N ALA A 175 -9.48 -6.25 5.18
CA ALA A 175 -10.53 -5.71 4.32
C ALA A 175 -10.97 -6.72 3.24
N LEU A 176 -10.02 -7.45 2.63
CA LEU A 176 -10.33 -8.48 1.64
C LEU A 176 -11.08 -9.68 2.22
N GLU A 177 -10.91 -10.01 3.50
CA GLU A 177 -11.76 -11.02 4.17
C GLU A 177 -13.22 -10.59 4.25
N GLY A 178 -13.46 -9.30 4.52
CA GLY A 178 -14.79 -8.70 4.55
C GLY A 178 -15.41 -8.52 3.16
N GLY A 179 -14.58 -8.48 2.11
CA GLY A 179 -15.01 -8.06 0.78
C GLY A 179 -15.11 -6.54 0.64
N ILE A 180 -14.29 -5.80 1.38
CA ILE A 180 -14.26 -4.34 1.39
C ILE A 180 -13.30 -3.84 0.31
N SER A 181 -13.84 -3.11 -0.67
CA SER A 181 -13.10 -2.60 -1.85
C SER A 181 -12.57 -1.17 -1.69
N ARG A 182 -12.79 -0.52 -0.53
CA ARG A 182 -12.27 0.84 -0.29
C ARG A 182 -10.74 0.83 -0.23
N PRO A 183 -10.04 1.78 -0.89
CA PRO A 183 -8.58 1.80 -0.87
C PRO A 183 -8.02 2.42 0.43
N ASN A 184 -8.61 3.51 0.93
CA ASN A 184 -8.11 4.22 2.11
C ASN A 184 -8.04 3.32 3.35
N THR A 185 -6.89 3.31 4.02
CA THR A 185 -6.57 2.42 5.15
C THR A 185 -7.45 2.73 6.35
N PHE A 186 -7.67 4.01 6.67
CA PHE A 186 -8.57 4.39 7.77
C PHE A 186 -10.00 3.91 7.52
N ARG A 187 -10.50 4.07 6.29
CA ARG A 187 -11.82 3.56 5.90
C ARG A 187 -11.90 2.03 5.96
N ARG A 188 -10.83 1.33 5.61
CA ARG A 188 -10.76 -0.14 5.76
C ARG A 188 -10.81 -0.57 7.21
N ILE A 189 -10.10 0.12 8.11
CA ILE A 189 -10.15 -0.16 9.56
C ILE A 189 -11.60 -0.01 10.06
N GLU A 190 -12.24 1.13 9.76
CA GLU A 190 -13.62 1.43 10.18
C GLU A 190 -14.60 0.35 9.66
N LEU A 191 -14.52 0.02 8.37
CA LEU A 191 -15.43 -0.96 7.75
C LEU A 191 -15.15 -2.38 8.22
N ALA A 192 -13.89 -2.75 8.46
CA ALA A 192 -13.53 -4.08 8.95
C ALA A 192 -14.01 -4.29 10.40
N ALA A 193 -13.95 -3.26 11.23
CA ALA A 193 -14.50 -3.27 12.59
C ALA A 193 -16.03 -3.40 12.56
N ALA A 194 -16.71 -2.54 11.78
CA ALA A 194 -18.17 -2.57 11.65
C ALA A 194 -18.70 -3.92 11.09
N ALA A 195 -17.91 -4.60 10.27
CA ALA A 195 -18.24 -5.93 9.73
C ALA A 195 -17.88 -7.10 10.66
N GLY A 196 -17.33 -6.84 11.85
CA GLY A 196 -16.89 -7.88 12.80
C GLY A 196 -15.67 -8.69 12.33
N ILE A 197 -14.97 -8.21 11.29
CA ILE A 197 -13.75 -8.84 10.77
C ILE A 197 -12.55 -8.48 11.66
N MET A 198 -12.55 -7.30 12.25
CA MET A 198 -11.58 -6.85 13.24
C MET A 198 -12.35 -6.50 14.52
N ASN A 199 -11.81 -6.81 15.70
CA ASN A 199 -12.40 -6.29 16.92
C ASN A 199 -12.09 -4.79 17.08
N GLU A 200 -12.87 -4.08 17.89
CA GLU A 200 -12.77 -2.63 18.01
C GLU A 200 -11.43 -2.17 18.61
N ASP A 201 -10.88 -2.93 19.56
CA ASP A 201 -9.62 -2.62 20.23
C ASP A 201 -8.42 -2.70 19.27
N ASP A 202 -8.34 -3.75 18.45
CA ASP A 202 -7.33 -3.92 17.40
C ASP A 202 -7.47 -2.82 16.34
N ALA A 203 -8.70 -2.50 15.95
CA ALA A 203 -8.99 -1.45 14.98
C ALA A 203 -8.53 -0.07 15.48
N SER A 204 -8.87 0.27 16.72
CA SER A 204 -8.42 1.51 17.37
C SER A 204 -6.90 1.54 17.49
N SER A 205 -6.30 0.44 17.95
CA SER A 205 -4.84 0.32 18.13
C SER A 205 -4.07 0.50 16.83
N LEU A 206 -4.50 -0.12 15.73
CA LEU A 206 -3.89 0.03 14.41
C LEU A 206 -4.07 1.43 13.83
N ARG A 207 -5.25 2.04 14.04
CA ARG A 207 -5.51 3.43 13.64
C ARG A 207 -4.57 4.39 14.36
N ASP A 208 -4.43 4.27 15.67
CA ASP A 208 -3.59 5.14 16.48
C ASP A 208 -2.10 4.94 16.18
N ALA A 209 -1.67 3.69 15.99
CA ALA A 209 -0.32 3.38 15.53
C ALA A 209 -0.02 4.05 14.18
N LEU A 210 -0.95 3.97 13.22
CA LEU A 210 -0.79 4.58 11.90
C LEU A 210 -0.72 6.11 11.98
N ILE A 211 -1.56 6.73 12.81
CA ILE A 211 -1.53 8.19 13.05
C ILE A 211 -0.19 8.60 13.66
N LEU A 212 0.26 7.91 14.71
CA LEU A 212 1.51 8.24 15.39
C LEU A 212 2.72 8.12 14.45
N ILE A 213 2.84 7.01 13.72
CA ILE A 213 3.97 6.77 12.82
C ILE A 213 3.97 7.81 11.68
N ASN A 214 2.80 8.09 11.08
CA ASN A 214 2.71 9.14 10.06
C ASN A 214 3.06 10.51 10.61
N ARG A 215 2.61 10.86 11.83
CA ARG A 215 2.92 12.15 12.44
C ARG A 215 4.42 12.31 12.63
N ILE A 216 5.10 11.31 13.20
CA ILE A 216 6.57 11.35 13.37
C ILE A 216 7.26 11.51 12.02
N ARG A 217 6.88 10.70 11.03
CA ARG A 217 7.44 10.75 9.68
C ARG A 217 7.23 12.11 9.00
N LEU A 218 6.02 12.67 9.08
CA LEU A 218 5.68 13.94 8.46
C LEU A 218 6.37 15.12 9.13
N THR A 219 6.46 15.13 10.46
CA THR A 219 7.22 16.15 11.20
C THR A 219 8.67 16.15 10.76
N TYR A 220 9.30 14.98 10.68
CA TYR A 220 10.68 14.86 10.24
C TYR A 220 10.88 15.35 8.80
N GLN A 221 9.99 14.93 7.89
CA GLN A 221 10.03 15.39 6.49
C GLN A 221 9.84 16.91 6.38
N ALA A 222 8.99 17.51 7.22
CA ALA A 222 8.78 18.95 7.23
C ALA A 222 10.02 19.72 7.73
N GLU A 223 10.69 19.22 8.77
CA GLU A 223 11.94 19.81 9.28
C GLU A 223 13.05 19.76 8.22
N GLN A 224 13.17 18.65 7.49
CA GLN A 224 14.13 18.51 6.39
C GLN A 224 13.85 19.51 5.26
N LEU A 225 12.58 19.64 4.83
CA LEU A 225 12.19 20.62 3.83
C LEU A 225 12.51 22.05 4.27
N ALA A 226 12.20 22.38 5.53
CA ALA A 226 12.51 23.70 6.10
C ALA A 226 14.02 23.97 6.14
N ALA A 227 14.84 22.94 6.31
CA ALA A 227 16.30 23.00 6.25
C ALA A 227 16.88 22.94 4.81
N GLY A 228 16.04 22.91 3.77
CA GLY A 228 16.48 22.78 2.38
C GLY A 228 17.02 21.40 2.01
N GLN A 229 16.75 20.38 2.82
CA GLN A 229 17.18 18.99 2.61
C GLN A 229 16.10 18.19 1.88
N GLN A 230 16.52 17.08 1.25
CA GLN A 230 15.59 16.15 0.62
C GLN A 230 14.87 15.28 1.66
N PRO A 231 13.53 15.18 1.63
CA PRO A 231 12.79 14.34 2.57
C PRO A 231 13.17 12.86 2.48
N THR A 232 13.41 12.26 3.64
CA THR A 232 13.68 10.82 3.79
C THR A 232 12.59 10.13 4.62
N ASN A 233 12.57 8.79 4.58
CA ASN A 233 11.71 7.97 5.43
C ASN A 233 12.45 7.44 6.67
N PHE A 234 13.76 7.70 6.77
CA PHE A 234 14.64 7.26 7.84
C PHE A 234 14.66 8.30 8.95
N VAL A 235 14.22 7.90 10.15
CA VAL A 235 14.20 8.76 11.34
C VAL A 235 15.19 8.20 12.37
N PRO A 236 16.26 8.93 12.71
CA PRO A 236 17.18 8.53 13.78
C PRO A 236 16.44 8.44 15.12
N PRO A 237 16.48 7.28 15.82
CA PRO A 237 15.80 7.14 17.10
C PRO A 237 16.26 8.16 18.15
N ASP A 238 17.53 8.55 18.14
CA ASP A 238 18.10 9.43 19.15
C ASP A 238 17.72 10.90 18.97
N GLU A 239 17.24 11.28 17.78
CA GLU A 239 16.61 12.57 17.53
C GLU A 239 15.18 12.64 18.10
N LEU A 240 14.59 11.49 18.45
CA LEU A 240 13.28 11.44 19.09
C LEU A 240 13.38 11.59 20.61
N SER A 241 12.51 12.42 21.18
CA SER A 241 12.35 12.52 22.64
C SER A 241 12.10 11.14 23.29
N PRO A 242 12.50 10.92 24.56
CA PRO A 242 12.28 9.64 25.24
C PRO A 242 10.81 9.18 25.22
N LEU A 243 9.87 10.11 25.33
CA LEU A 243 8.43 9.84 25.24
C LEU A 243 8.04 9.35 23.84
N MET A 244 8.48 10.03 22.78
CA MET A 244 8.19 9.64 21.40
C MET A 244 8.80 8.28 21.06
N ARG A 245 10.05 8.02 21.50
CA ARG A 245 10.67 6.69 21.35
C ARG A 245 9.85 5.59 22.01
N ARG A 246 9.36 5.82 23.23
CA ARG A 246 8.52 4.85 23.95
C ARG A 246 7.20 4.60 23.22
N ASN A 247 6.54 5.66 22.76
CA ASN A 247 5.27 5.56 22.04
C ASN A 247 5.45 4.86 20.69
N LEU A 248 6.52 5.17 19.95
CA LEU A 248 6.85 4.50 18.68
C LEU A 248 7.10 3.00 18.88
N LYS A 249 7.83 2.62 19.95
CA LYS A 249 8.01 1.21 20.33
C LYS A 249 6.69 0.53 20.65
N ALA A 250 5.80 1.20 21.38
CA ALA A 250 4.47 0.66 21.68
C ALA A 250 3.65 0.44 20.40
N ALA A 251 3.64 1.41 19.48
CA ALA A 251 2.99 1.26 18.19
C ALA A 251 3.54 0.08 17.38
N PHE A 252 4.87 -0.10 17.32
CA PHE A 252 5.47 -1.24 16.63
C PHE A 252 5.13 -2.59 17.29
N MET A 253 5.01 -2.63 18.62
CA MET A 253 4.54 -3.85 19.31
C MET A 253 3.12 -4.21 18.92
N LEU A 254 2.19 -3.23 18.89
CA LEU A 254 0.79 -3.48 18.48
C LEU A 254 0.71 -4.04 17.06
N VAL A 255 1.50 -3.49 16.13
CA VAL A 255 1.55 -3.98 14.75
C VAL A 255 2.13 -5.39 14.68
N LYS A 256 3.17 -5.68 15.47
CA LYS A 256 3.76 -7.02 15.56
C LYS A 256 2.76 -8.05 16.08
N GLU A 257 2.06 -7.73 17.18
CA GLU A 257 1.04 -8.60 17.78
C GLU A 257 -0.11 -8.88 16.80
N ALA A 258 -0.56 -7.87 16.06
CA ALA A 258 -1.56 -8.03 15.01
C ALA A 258 -1.06 -8.94 13.85
N GLN A 259 0.22 -8.81 13.47
CA GLN A 259 0.84 -9.71 12.49
C GLN A 259 0.95 -11.15 13.00
N GLU A 260 1.29 -11.36 14.27
CA GLU A 260 1.35 -12.68 14.90
C GLU A 260 -0.04 -13.34 14.98
N ALA A 261 -1.08 -12.58 15.32
CA ALA A 261 -2.47 -13.05 15.29
C ALA A 261 -2.91 -13.44 13.87
N LEU A 262 -2.51 -12.66 12.85
CA LEU A 262 -2.75 -13.00 11.45
C LEU A 262 -2.01 -14.27 11.03
N ALA A 263 -0.75 -14.41 11.45
CA ALA A 263 0.09 -15.58 11.19
C ALA A 263 -0.56 -16.87 11.72
N LEU A 264 -1.05 -16.83 12.97
CA LEU A 264 -1.77 -17.93 13.60
C LEU A 264 -3.06 -18.27 12.86
N ARG A 265 -3.85 -17.25 12.47
CA ARG A 265 -5.10 -17.42 11.72
C ARG A 265 -4.90 -18.13 10.38
N TYR A 266 -3.80 -17.83 9.67
CA TYR A 266 -3.53 -18.37 8.34
C TYR A 266 -2.54 -19.52 8.30
N GLN A 267 -1.98 -19.91 9.45
CA GLN A 267 -0.94 -20.93 9.57
C GLN A 267 0.22 -20.64 8.60
N VAL A 268 0.76 -19.44 8.72
CA VAL A 268 1.91 -18.92 7.96
C VAL A 268 2.96 -18.40 8.95
N HIS A 269 4.24 -18.49 8.61
CA HIS A 269 5.36 -18.20 9.51
C HIS A 269 6.35 -17.21 8.88
#